data_AF-A0A7V9EBN9-F1
#
_entry.id   AF-A0A7V9EBN9-F1
#
_cell.length_a   1.000
_cell.length_b   1.000
_cell.length_c   1.000
_cell.angle_alpha   90.00
_cell.angle_beta   90.00
_cell.angle_gamma   90.00
#
_symmetry.space_group_name_H-M   'P 1'
#
loop_
_entity.id
_entity.type
_entity.pdbx_description
1 polymer ?
#
loop_
_entity_poly.entity_id
_entity_poly.type
_entity_poly.pdbx_seq_one_letter_code
_entity_poly.pdbx_strand_id
1 'polypeptide(L)'
;MNEVLPGVWHWKAVHPRIKQQVHSHWLADARLVLDPMVPPEGLPAFDPSPERVVLTNRHHLRDAERFVEEFGPLPVLAPEAGMHEFGDGGP
;
A
#
# COMPACT_ATOMS: atom_id res chain seq x y z
N MET A 1 -1.20 3.00 13.73
CA MET A 1 -0.35 3.85 12.87
C MET A 1 0.27 4.95 13.72
N ASN A 2 1.44 5.46 13.35
CA ASN A 2 2.10 6.57 14.04
C ASN A 2 2.43 7.66 13.02
N GLU A 3 2.09 8.91 13.31
CA GLU A 3 2.51 10.05 12.50
C GLU A 3 4.00 10.34 12.75
N VAL A 4 4.81 10.32 11.69
CA VAL A 4 6.27 10.50 11.77
C VAL A 4 6.73 11.87 11.25
N LEU A 5 5.92 12.48 10.39
CA LEU A 5 5.98 13.88 9.96
C LEU A 5 4.53 14.35 9.76
N PRO A 6 4.24 15.66 9.77
CA PRO A 6 2.88 16.15 9.50
C PRO A 6 2.31 15.55 8.20
N GLY A 7 1.16 14.86 8.32
CA GLY A 7 0.50 14.18 7.20
C GLY A 7 1.17 12.89 6.71
N VAL A 8 2.25 12.44 7.34
CA VAL A 8 2.98 11.21 6.99
C VAL A 8 2.88 10.20 8.12
N TRP A 9 2.16 9.12 7.85
CA TRP A 9 1.89 8.05 8.78
C TRP A 9 2.72 6.82 8.45
N HIS A 10 3.16 6.11 9.49
CA HIS A 10 3.95 4.88 9.40
C HIS A 10 3.33 3.79 10.26
N TRP A 11 3.36 2.55 9.76
CA TRP A 11 3.11 1.37 10.59
C TRP A 11 3.91 0.17 10.10
N LYS A 12 3.87 -0.88 10.91
CA LYS A 12 4.56 -2.14 10.66
C LYS A 12 3.56 -3.29 10.81
N ALA A 13 3.73 -4.30 9.98
CA ALA A 13 3.00 -5.55 10.08
C ALA A 13 3.90 -6.73 9.73
N VAL A 14 3.54 -7.93 10.19
CA VAL A 14 4.25 -9.16 9.81
C VAL A 14 3.70 -9.64 8.47
N HIS A 15 4.55 -9.71 7.45
CA HIS A 15 4.12 -10.16 6.14
C HIS A 15 3.79 -11.67 6.17
N PRO A 16 2.60 -12.11 5.72
CA PRO A 16 2.13 -13.47 5.93
C PRO A 16 2.98 -14.53 5.20
N ARG A 17 3.53 -14.21 4.03
CA ARG A 17 4.43 -15.11 3.27
C ARG A 17 5.86 -15.16 3.83
N ILE A 18 6.55 -14.02 3.91
CA ILE A 18 7.99 -13.98 4.27
C ILE A 18 8.26 -13.97 5.78
N LYS A 19 7.22 -13.86 6.62
CA LYS A 19 7.29 -13.87 8.10
C LYS A 19 8.19 -12.80 8.73
N GLN A 20 8.51 -11.76 7.97
CA GLN A 20 9.32 -10.62 8.42
C GLN A 20 8.44 -9.41 8.68
N GLN A 21 8.91 -8.52 9.56
CA GLN A 21 8.31 -7.22 9.76
C GLN A 21 8.57 -6.34 8.55
N VAL A 22 7.50 -5.84 7.93
CA VAL A 22 7.54 -4.91 6.80
C VAL A 22 6.91 -3.58 7.20
N HIS A 23 7.27 -2.53 6.47
CA HIS A 23 6.89 -1.15 6.76
C HIS A 23 5.96 -0.63 5.66
N SER A 24 4.97 0.16 6.08
CA SER A 24 4.00 0.80 5.20
C SER A 24 3.84 2.26 5.61
N HIS A 25 3.49 3.10 4.65
CA HIS A 25 3.30 4.53 4.89
C HIS A 25 2.03 5.04 4.23
N TRP A 26 1.46 6.10 4.80
CA TRP A 26 0.36 6.84 4.20
C TRP A 26 0.69 8.33 4.22
N LEU A 27 0.61 8.96 3.05
CA LEU A 27 0.83 10.38 2.86
C LEU A 27 -0.56 11.00 2.64
N ALA A 28 -1.12 11.59 3.69
CA ALA A 28 -2.50 12.06 3.74
C ALA A 28 -2.79 13.15 2.70
N ASP A 29 -1.94 14.18 2.64
CA ASP A 29 -2.07 15.29 1.69
C ASP A 29 -1.97 14.81 0.23
N ALA A 30 -1.12 13.81 0.00
CA ALA A 30 -0.95 13.22 -1.31
C ALA A 30 -2.03 12.18 -1.64
N ARG A 31 -2.91 11.81 -0.69
CA ARG A 31 -3.88 10.71 -0.79
C ARG A 31 -3.25 9.42 -1.32
N LEU A 32 -2.08 9.06 -0.79
CA LEU A 32 -1.27 7.94 -1.27
C LEU A 32 -0.91 6.99 -0.15
N VAL A 33 -1.06 5.70 -0.38
CA VAL A 33 -0.53 4.64 0.47
C VAL A 33 0.64 3.93 -0.21
N LEU A 34 1.75 3.76 0.51
CA LEU A 34 3.00 3.22 0.02
C LEU A 34 3.26 1.83 0.62
N ASP A 35 3.44 0.84 -0.25
CA ASP A 35 3.72 -0.56 0.11
C ASP A 35 2.79 -1.11 1.21
N PRO A 36 1.46 -1.05 1.06
CA PRO A 36 0.53 -1.30 2.16
C PRO A 36 0.50 -2.74 2.68
N MET A 37 0.59 -2.87 3.99
CA MET A 37 -0.13 -3.90 4.75
C MET A 37 -1.35 -3.24 5.39
N VAL A 38 -2.45 -3.96 5.63
CA VAL A 38 -3.58 -3.40 6.40
C VAL A 38 -3.08 -3.03 7.82
N PRO A 39 -3.30 -1.80 8.30
CA PRO A 39 -2.88 -1.41 9.64
C PRO A 39 -3.74 -2.11 10.72
N PRO A 40 -3.24 -2.28 11.96
CA PRO A 40 -4.02 -2.83 13.06
C PRO A 40 -5.35 -2.11 13.33
N GLU A 41 -5.40 -0.81 13.02
CA GLU A 41 -6.60 0.03 13.15
C GLU A 41 -7.66 -0.24 12.07
N GLY A 42 -7.33 -1.01 11.02
CA GLY A 42 -8.20 -1.27 9.88
C GLY A 42 -8.21 -0.16 8.83
N LEU A 43 -8.84 -0.44 7.70
CA LEU A 43 -8.93 0.49 6.56
C LEU A 43 -9.83 1.71 6.83
N PRO A 44 -10.89 1.67 7.67
CA PRO A 44 -11.66 2.88 7.98
C PRO A 44 -10.87 3.99 8.70
N ALA A 45 -9.64 3.73 9.15
CA ALA A 45 -8.78 4.71 9.81
C ALA A 45 -8.17 5.78 8.86
N PHE A 46 -8.33 5.63 7.54
CA PHE A 46 -7.78 6.56 6.56
C PHE A 46 -8.76 7.71 6.29
N ASP A 47 -8.48 8.87 6.89
CA ASP A 47 -9.22 10.11 6.68
C ASP A 47 -8.25 11.29 6.47
N PRO A 48 -8.09 11.80 5.22
CA PRO A 48 -8.89 11.48 4.04
C PRO A 48 -8.58 10.09 3.45
N SER A 49 -9.55 9.46 2.78
CA SER A 49 -9.33 8.19 2.09
C SER A 49 -8.20 8.31 1.04
N PRO A 50 -7.41 7.25 0.77
CA PRO A 50 -6.41 7.27 -0.27
C PRO A 50 -7.05 7.27 -1.67
N GLU A 51 -6.32 7.79 -2.66
CA GLU A 51 -6.69 7.79 -4.07
C GLU A 51 -5.79 6.90 -4.93
N ARG A 52 -4.65 6.43 -4.38
CA ARG A 52 -3.74 5.52 -5.08
C ARG A 52 -2.89 4.71 -4.13
N VAL A 53 -2.51 3.51 -4.59
CA VAL A 53 -1.47 2.69 -3.99
C VAL A 53 -0.20 2.85 -4.82
N VAL A 54 0.94 3.08 -4.17
CA VAL A 54 2.24 3.07 -4.82
C VAL A 54 3.10 1.96 -4.23
N LEU A 55 3.74 1.20 -5.09
CA LEU A 55 4.65 0.13 -4.75
C LEU A 55 6.06 0.58 -5.09
N THR A 56 7.01 0.45 -4.16
CA THR A 56 8.44 0.69 -4.44
C THR A 56 9.03 -0.38 -5.35
N ASN A 57 8.43 -1.58 -5.35
CA ASN A 57 8.68 -2.64 -6.31
C ASN A 57 7.46 -3.58 -6.40
N ARG A 58 7.33 -4.33 -7.49
CA ARG A 58 6.16 -5.19 -7.73
C ARG A 58 5.91 -6.26 -6.66
N HIS A 59 6.96 -6.73 -5.95
CA HIS A 59 6.79 -7.73 -4.88
C HIS A 59 6.10 -7.14 -3.64
N HIS A 60 5.89 -5.83 -3.59
CA HIS A 60 5.18 -5.16 -2.50
C HIS A 60 3.67 -5.07 -2.70
N LEU A 61 3.08 -5.83 -3.65
CA LEU A 61 1.62 -5.89 -3.82
C LEU A 61 0.92 -6.07 -2.47
N ARG A 62 1.41 -6.97 -1.61
CA ARG A 62 1.00 -7.09 -0.19
C ARG A 62 -0.53 -7.07 -0.06
N ASP A 63 -1.08 -6.12 0.71
CA ASP A 63 -2.52 -5.95 0.89
C ASP A 63 -3.10 -4.83 0.00
N ALA A 64 -2.40 -4.40 -1.06
CA ALA A 64 -2.88 -3.34 -1.97
C ALA A 64 -4.28 -3.63 -2.53
N GLU A 65 -4.58 -4.89 -2.84
CA GLU A 65 -5.90 -5.30 -3.32
C GLU A 65 -7.00 -5.02 -2.29
N ARG A 66 -6.72 -5.13 -0.99
CA ARG A 66 -7.66 -4.79 0.09
C ARG A 66 -8.01 -3.30 0.10
N PHE A 67 -7.06 -2.45 -0.27
CA PHE A 67 -7.31 -1.01 -0.39
C PHE A 67 -8.20 -0.70 -1.60
N VAL A 68 -8.04 -1.43 -2.70
CA VAL A 68 -8.93 -1.32 -3.87
C VAL A 68 -10.34 -1.83 -3.53
N GLU A 69 -10.45 -2.92 -2.77
CA GLU A 69 -11.74 -3.46 -2.31
C GLU A 69 -12.50 -2.46 -1.42
N GLU A 70 -11.81 -1.82 -0.46
CA GLU A 70 -12.45 -0.93 0.52
C GLU A 70 -12.76 0.47 -0.04
N PHE A 71 -11.80 1.10 -0.71
CA PHE A 71 -11.91 2.51 -1.11
C PHE A 71 -12.38 2.71 -2.55
N GLY A 72 -12.69 1.62 -3.26
CA GLY A 72 -13.07 1.62 -4.67
C GLY A 72 -11.85 1.52 -5.60
N PRO A 73 -12.06 1.68 -6.93
CA PRO A 73 -11.03 1.43 -7.93
C PRO A 73 -9.86 2.44 -7.82
N LEU A 74 -8.88 2.12 -6.97
CA LEU A 74 -7.64 2.85 -6.84
C LEU A 74 -6.60 2.31 -7.85
N PRO A 75 -5.87 3.16 -8.57
CA PRO A 75 -4.69 2.71 -9.30
C PRO A 75 -3.64 2.15 -8.34
N VAL A 76 -3.11 0.98 -8.67
CA VAL A 76 -1.92 0.38 -8.04
C VAL A 76 -0.74 0.61 -8.97
N LEU A 77 0.14 1.53 -8.59
CA LEU A 77 1.27 1.97 -9.41
C LEU A 77 2.56 1.30 -8.94
N ALA A 78 3.39 0.85 -9.89
CA ALA A 78 4.71 0.29 -9.62
C ALA A 78 5.71 0.76 -10.69
N PRO A 79 7.04 0.72 -10.43
CA PRO A 79 8.04 1.03 -11.43
C PRO A 79 7.94 0.12 -12.66
N GLU A 80 7.81 0.71 -13.85
CA GLU A 80 7.68 0.00 -15.13
C GLU A 80 8.77 -1.04 -15.35
N ALA A 81 10.01 -0.73 -14.97
CA ALA A 81 11.17 -1.63 -15.10
C ALA A 81 10.97 -2.99 -14.39
N GLY A 82 10.12 -3.05 -13.35
CA GLY A 82 9.80 -4.29 -12.66
C GLY A 82 8.72 -5.13 -13.34
N MET A 83 7.91 -4.56 -14.23
CA MET A 83 6.61 -5.13 -14.64
C MET A 83 6.67 -6.16 -15.77
N HIS A 84 7.86 -6.64 -16.14
CA HIS A 84 8.06 -7.61 -17.22
C HIS A 84 7.32 -8.95 -17.02
N GLU A 85 6.96 -9.30 -15.78
CA GLU A 85 6.16 -10.49 -15.44
C GLU A 85 4.64 -10.29 -15.60
N PHE A 86 4.17 -9.05 -15.77
CA PHE A 86 2.76 -8.69 -15.90
C PHE A 86 2.34 -8.40 -17.35
N GLY A 87 3.26 -8.49 -18.32
CA GLY A 87 2.97 -8.41 -19.75
C GLY A 87 2.54 -9.75 -20.33
N ASP A 88 1.40 -9.78 -21.01
CA ASP A 88 0.77 -10.92 -21.72
C ASP A 88 0.15 -12.04 -20.84
N GLY A 89 -0.39 -11.70 -19.67
CA GLY A 89 -1.25 -12.61 -18.87
C GLY A 89 -0.66 -13.08 -17.54
N GLY A 90 0.23 -12.29 -16.93
CA GLY A 90 0.48 -12.41 -15.49
C GLY A 90 -0.82 -12.20 -14.70
N PRO A 91 -0.98 -12.85 -13.52
CA PRO A 91 -2.21 -12.76 -12.74
C PRO A 91 -2.61 -11.33 -12.40
#